data_AF-A0A967G132-F1
#
_entry.id   AF-A0A967G132-F1
#
_cell.length_a   1.000
_cell.length_b   1.000
_cell.length_c   1.000
_cell.angle_alpha   90.00
_cell.angle_beta   90.00
_cell.angle_gamma   90.00
#
_symmetry.space_group_name_H-M   'P 1'
#
loop_
_entity.id
_entity.type
_entity.pdbx_description
1 polymer ?
#
loop_
_entity_poly.entity_id
_entity_poly.type
_entity_poly.pdbx_seq_one_letter_code
_entity_poly.pdbx_strand_id
1 'polypeptide(L)'
;FWIKEYPNMNYKNAIDGVAPIANKLGAWLANPVVRRAICEPEYPLRIRKIMDDGKCLIVNLAKGQLGADIANVFGGMLVSSILNAAFSRHSMLEADRRPFILYIDEFHNFTTSAMASMMSETRKYGLGLVLAHQHIVQTDKEVFESVLGNVGTIVVFRVGASDAPTFSRQLGGMLEKDLIYQANHHAHVQLMINGQKTRPFSMQTEPPLF
;
A
#
# COMPACT_ATOMS: atom_id res chain seq x y z
N PHE A 1 -19.79 18.55 3.59
CA PHE A 1 -19.35 18.29 4.97
C PHE A 1 -19.05 19.53 5.81
N TRP A 2 -17.81 20.03 5.90
CA TRP A 2 -17.41 21.01 6.94
C TRP A 2 -18.18 22.34 6.98
N ILE A 3 -18.56 22.89 5.82
CA ILE A 3 -19.24 24.20 5.73
C ILE A 3 -20.77 24.07 5.81
N LYS A 4 -21.33 22.92 5.41
CA LYS A 4 -22.78 22.75 5.20
C LYS A 4 -23.45 21.68 6.06
N GLU A 5 -22.79 20.57 6.34
CA GLU A 5 -23.38 19.43 7.07
C GLU A 5 -22.97 19.45 8.53
N TYR A 6 -21.69 19.74 8.81
CA TYR A 6 -21.16 19.76 10.18
C TYR A 6 -21.85 20.78 11.10
N PRO A 7 -22.17 22.02 10.66
CA PRO A 7 -22.90 22.98 11.49
C PRO A 7 -24.34 22.56 11.81
N ASN A 8 -24.92 21.65 11.02
CA ASN A 8 -26.29 21.15 11.19
C ASN A 8 -26.36 19.88 12.04
N MET A 9 -25.21 19.30 12.41
CA MET A 9 -25.15 18.20 13.37
C MET A 9 -25.35 18.76 14.78
N ASN A 10 -26.33 18.22 15.50
CA ASN A 10 -26.88 18.75 16.76
C ASN A 10 -25.94 18.55 17.97
N TYR A 11 -24.69 19.00 17.87
CA TYR A 11 -23.75 19.09 18.98
C TYR A 11 -24.20 20.23 19.90
N LYS A 12 -24.50 19.94 21.17
CA LYS A 12 -25.06 20.92 22.12
C LYS A 12 -24.22 22.19 22.26
N ASN A 13 -22.91 22.09 22.02
CA ASN A 13 -22.02 23.18 21.61
C ASN A 13 -21.11 22.68 20.47
N ALA A 14 -20.75 23.53 19.49
CA ALA A 14 -19.80 23.15 18.43
C ALA A 14 -18.45 22.61 18.96
N ILE A 15 -18.08 23.02 20.19
CA ILE A 15 -16.90 22.58 20.92
C ILE A 15 -16.97 21.07 21.23
N ASP A 16 -18.15 20.52 21.54
CA ASP A 16 -18.30 19.11 21.95
C ASP A 16 -18.04 18.14 20.79
N GLY A 17 -18.31 18.56 19.55
CA GLY A 17 -18.04 17.78 18.34
C GLY A 17 -16.62 17.97 17.78
N VAL A 18 -16.04 19.18 17.92
CA VAL A 18 -14.72 19.51 17.35
C VAL A 18 -13.60 19.06 18.27
N ALA A 19 -13.79 19.12 19.59
CA ALA A 19 -12.74 18.81 20.56
C ALA A 19 -12.14 17.40 20.40
N PRO A 20 -12.91 16.32 20.20
CA PRO A 20 -12.33 14.99 20.00
C PRO A 20 -11.47 14.87 18.74
N ILE A 21 -11.87 15.54 17.65
CA ILE A 21 -11.12 15.56 16.38
C ILE A 21 -9.84 16.38 16.56
N ALA A 22 -9.95 17.57 17.15
CA ALA A 22 -8.82 18.44 17.45
C ALA A 22 -7.82 17.77 18.40
N ASN A 23 -8.29 17.00 19.39
CA ASN A 23 -7.43 16.27 20.31
C ASN A 23 -6.64 15.17 19.59
N LYS A 24 -7.30 14.36 18.74
CA LYS A 24 -6.61 13.31 17.97
C LYS A 24 -5.62 13.89 16.95
N LEU A 25 -6.05 14.92 16.22
CA LEU A 25 -5.20 15.59 15.24
C LEU A 25 -4.04 16.32 15.93
N GLY A 26 -4.30 16.97 17.06
CA GLY A 26 -3.30 17.65 17.88
C GLY A 26 -2.26 16.69 18.44
N ALA A 27 -2.67 15.53 18.96
CA ALA A 27 -1.75 14.50 19.42
C ALA A 27 -0.86 13.96 18.28
N TRP A 28 -1.42 13.80 17.09
CA TRP A 28 -0.67 13.35 15.91
C TRP A 28 0.30 14.42 15.38
N LEU A 29 -0.15 15.69 15.30
CA LEU A 29 0.67 16.84 14.91
C LEU A 29 1.68 17.28 15.98
N ALA A 30 1.57 16.77 17.22
CA ALA A 30 2.58 17.00 18.26
C ALA A 30 3.91 16.33 17.91
N ASN A 31 3.92 15.33 17.03
CA ASN A 31 5.15 14.73 16.53
C ASN A 31 5.90 15.72 15.60
N PRO A 32 7.13 16.14 15.93
CA PRO A 32 7.86 17.14 15.14
C PRO A 32 8.16 16.72 13.71
N VAL A 33 8.27 15.42 13.42
CA VAL A 33 8.48 14.92 12.06
C VAL A 33 7.22 15.11 11.24
N VAL A 34 6.07 14.72 11.77
CA VAL A 34 4.77 14.87 11.11
C VAL A 34 4.44 16.35 10.90
N ARG A 35 4.60 17.19 11.93
CA ARG A 35 4.33 18.62 11.85
C ARG A 35 5.17 19.30 10.77
N ARG A 36 6.47 19.01 10.72
CA ARG A 36 7.35 19.55 9.67
C ARG A 36 6.99 19.02 8.29
N ALA A 37 6.62 17.75 8.15
CA ALA A 37 6.26 17.20 6.86
C ALA A 37 4.97 17.79 6.28
N ILE A 38 4.00 18.17 7.13
CA ILE A 38 2.65 18.53 6.70
C ILE A 38 2.36 20.02 6.83
N CYS A 39 2.69 20.63 7.97
CA CYS A 39 2.33 22.01 8.28
C CYS A 39 3.42 23.01 7.85
N GLU A 40 4.69 22.60 7.96
CA GLU A 40 5.84 23.48 7.76
C GLU A 40 6.91 22.84 6.83
N PRO A 41 6.53 22.33 5.64
CA PRO A 41 7.51 21.71 4.75
C PRO A 41 8.41 22.76 4.12
N GLU A 42 9.72 22.59 4.23
CA GLU A 42 10.70 23.42 3.51
C GLU A 42 10.48 23.34 1.99
N TYR A 43 10.23 22.13 1.48
CA TYR A 43 9.84 21.88 0.09
C TYR A 43 8.53 21.09 0.06
N PRO A 44 7.45 21.64 -0.54
CA PRO A 44 6.19 20.93 -0.65
C PRO A 44 6.33 19.64 -1.47
N LEU A 45 5.86 18.51 -0.93
CA LEU A 45 5.83 17.25 -1.64
C LEU A 45 4.80 17.31 -2.79
N ARG A 46 5.28 17.32 -4.04
CA ARG A 46 4.43 17.33 -5.24
C ARG A 46 4.43 15.96 -5.91
N ILE A 47 3.62 15.03 -5.38
CA ILE A 47 3.60 13.63 -5.83
C ILE A 47 3.33 13.51 -7.33
N ARG A 48 2.35 14.25 -7.86
CA ARG A 48 2.05 14.22 -9.30
C ARG A 48 3.28 14.57 -10.14
N LYS A 49 4.00 15.63 -9.75
CA LYS A 49 5.24 16.03 -10.42
C LYS A 49 6.34 14.99 -10.29
N ILE A 50 6.51 14.38 -9.11
CA ILE A 50 7.47 13.28 -8.89
C ILE A 50 7.18 12.13 -9.85
N MET A 51 5.90 11.75 -9.99
CA MET A 51 5.53 10.64 -10.88
C MET A 51 5.75 11.00 -12.35
N ASP A 52 5.40 12.21 -12.79
CA ASP A 52 5.49 12.64 -14.18
C ASP A 52 6.96 12.89 -14.61
N ASP A 53 7.76 13.49 -13.73
CA ASP A 53 9.20 13.70 -13.93
C ASP A 53 9.99 12.38 -13.82
N GLY A 54 9.38 11.29 -13.31
CA GLY A 54 10.02 9.99 -13.12
C GLY A 54 11.06 9.95 -12.02
N LYS A 55 10.83 10.71 -10.94
CA LYS A 55 11.70 10.76 -9.76
C LYS A 55 11.42 9.60 -8.81
N CYS A 56 12.40 9.23 -8.00
CA CYS A 56 12.23 8.29 -6.90
C CYS A 56 11.75 9.02 -5.64
N LEU A 57 10.75 8.45 -4.96
CA LEU A 57 10.31 8.88 -3.63
C LEU A 57 10.55 7.74 -2.65
N ILE A 58 11.38 7.98 -1.64
CA ILE A 58 11.64 7.05 -0.54
C ILE A 58 10.99 7.62 0.71
N VAL A 59 10.17 6.81 1.37
CA VAL A 59 9.48 7.20 2.60
C VAL A 59 9.90 6.23 3.71
N ASN A 60 10.56 6.76 4.73
CA ASN A 60 10.90 5.99 5.92
C ASN A 60 9.79 6.14 6.98
N LEU A 61 9.04 5.06 7.20
CA LEU A 61 7.97 4.97 8.20
C LEU A 61 8.34 4.05 9.37
N ALA A 62 9.62 3.99 9.74
CA ALA A 62 10.09 3.13 10.83
C ALA A 62 9.30 3.37 12.12
N LYS A 63 8.47 2.37 12.47
CA LYS A 63 7.55 2.43 13.62
C LYS A 63 8.28 2.65 14.95
N GLY A 64 9.52 2.16 15.08
CA GLY A 64 10.35 2.37 16.27
C GLY A 64 10.74 3.84 16.52
N GLN A 65 10.83 4.64 15.45
CA GLN A 65 11.17 6.06 15.56
C GLN A 65 9.93 6.97 15.59
N LEU A 66 8.91 6.64 14.79
CA LEU A 66 7.71 7.48 14.65
C LEU A 66 6.57 7.12 15.62
N GLY A 67 6.57 5.90 16.15
CA GLY A 67 5.39 5.30 16.78
C GLY A 67 4.47 4.64 15.74
N ALA A 68 3.88 3.49 16.11
CA ALA A 68 3.10 2.67 15.19
C ALA A 68 1.86 3.40 14.63
N ASP A 69 1.07 4.05 15.49
CA ASP A 69 -0.14 4.75 15.07
C ASP A 69 0.17 5.92 14.13
N ILE A 70 1.22 6.68 14.45
CA ILE A 70 1.65 7.83 13.65
C ILE A 70 2.11 7.36 12.28
N ALA A 71 2.95 6.31 12.23
CA ALA A 71 3.43 5.71 10.99
C ALA A 71 2.29 5.17 10.12
N ASN A 72 1.31 4.49 10.72
CA ASN A 72 0.16 3.93 10.01
C ASN A 72 -0.73 5.03 9.41
N VAL A 73 -1.08 6.06 10.20
CA VAL A 73 -1.88 7.19 9.69
C VAL A 73 -1.13 7.94 8.59
N PHE A 74 0.15 8.26 8.82
CA PHE A 74 0.94 9.00 7.83
C PHE A 74 1.16 8.19 6.55
N GLY A 75 1.44 6.88 6.66
CA GLY A 75 1.55 5.98 5.52
C GLY A 75 0.26 5.86 4.74
N GLY A 76 -0.89 5.68 5.41
CA GLY A 76 -2.20 5.65 4.75
C GLY A 76 -2.51 6.94 3.99
N MET A 77 -2.17 8.10 4.56
CA MET A 77 -2.30 9.40 3.90
C MET A 77 -1.40 9.51 2.66
N LEU A 78 -0.15 9.04 2.74
CA LEU A 78 0.78 9.04 1.61
C LEU A 78 0.30 8.13 0.49
N VAL A 79 -0.09 6.88 0.80
CA VAL A 79 -0.64 5.95 -0.19
C VAL A 79 -1.89 6.54 -0.85
N SER A 80 -2.83 7.08 -0.07
CA SER A 80 -4.02 7.75 -0.61
C SER A 80 -3.66 8.93 -1.52
N SER A 81 -2.65 9.72 -1.15
CA SER A 81 -2.19 10.85 -1.96
C SER A 81 -1.53 10.40 -3.27
N ILE A 82 -0.81 9.28 -3.26
CA ILE A 82 -0.21 8.68 -4.47
C ILE A 82 -1.31 8.13 -5.39
N LEU A 83 -2.29 7.41 -4.84
CA LEU A 83 -3.44 6.93 -5.61
C LEU A 83 -4.19 8.09 -6.26
N ASN A 84 -4.48 9.16 -5.51
CA ASN A 84 -5.13 10.37 -6.04
C ASN A 84 -4.28 11.07 -7.11
N ALA A 85 -2.97 11.14 -6.93
CA ALA A 85 -2.05 11.67 -7.93
C ALA A 85 -2.07 10.83 -9.22
N ALA A 86 -2.12 9.49 -9.11
CA ALA A 86 -2.32 8.62 -10.26
C ALA A 86 -3.66 8.89 -10.95
N PHE A 87 -4.78 8.91 -10.20
CA PHE A 87 -6.10 9.17 -10.77
C PHE A 87 -6.18 10.51 -11.50
N SER A 88 -5.53 11.55 -10.97
CA SER A 88 -5.46 12.85 -11.64
C SER A 88 -4.80 12.81 -13.03
N ARG A 89 -4.11 11.72 -13.41
CA ARG A 89 -3.54 11.51 -14.76
C ARG A 89 -4.59 11.14 -15.80
N HIS A 90 -5.87 11.08 -15.43
CA HIS A 90 -6.97 10.88 -16.38
C HIS A 90 -6.97 11.91 -17.52
N SER A 91 -6.41 13.10 -17.31
CA SER A 91 -6.28 14.16 -18.32
C SER A 91 -5.15 13.97 -19.32
N MET A 92 -4.22 13.03 -19.07
CA MET A 92 -3.14 12.68 -19.99
C MET A 92 -3.56 11.53 -20.89
N LEU A 93 -3.03 11.46 -22.12
CA LEU A 93 -3.15 10.27 -22.96
C LEU A 93 -2.38 9.10 -22.34
N GLU A 94 -2.85 7.87 -22.53
CA GLU A 94 -2.23 6.69 -21.92
C GLU A 94 -0.76 6.52 -22.34
N ALA A 95 -0.43 6.82 -23.60
CA ALA A 95 0.93 6.76 -24.12
C ALA A 95 1.90 7.75 -23.46
N ASP A 96 1.39 8.86 -22.92
CA ASP A 96 2.20 9.90 -22.26
C ASP A 96 2.35 9.64 -20.75
N ARG A 97 1.60 8.68 -20.20
CA ARG A 97 1.65 8.36 -18.76
C ARG A 97 2.92 7.57 -18.47
N ARG A 98 3.94 8.25 -17.93
CA ARG A 98 5.15 7.60 -17.45
C ARG A 98 4.82 6.58 -16.34
N PRO A 99 5.24 5.30 -16.49
CA PRO A 99 5.05 4.29 -15.46
C PRO A 99 5.71 4.70 -14.15
N PHE A 100 4.98 4.52 -13.05
CA PHE A 100 5.45 4.72 -11.69
C PHE A 100 5.14 3.46 -10.89
N ILE A 101 6.10 2.91 -10.14
CA ILE A 101 5.90 1.69 -9.35
C ILE A 101 5.93 2.04 -7.87
N LEU A 102 4.82 1.77 -7.18
CA LEU A 102 4.71 1.95 -5.74
C LEU A 102 4.96 0.62 -5.03
N TYR A 103 6.04 0.58 -4.26
CA TYR A 103 6.37 -0.52 -3.35
C TYR A 103 5.80 -0.21 -1.98
N ILE A 104 5.01 -1.13 -1.43
CA ILE A 104 4.42 -1.01 -0.09
C ILE A 104 4.78 -2.25 0.71
N ASP A 105 5.69 -2.06 1.66
CA ASP A 105 5.97 -3.08 2.66
C ASP A 105 4.87 -3.07 3.72
N GLU A 106 4.55 -4.25 4.25
CA GLU A 106 3.46 -4.50 5.19
C GLU A 106 2.16 -3.77 4.82
N PHE A 107 1.70 -3.95 3.58
CA PHE A 107 0.65 -3.13 2.96
C PHE A 107 -0.67 -3.10 3.75
N HIS A 108 -0.95 -4.14 4.54
CA HIS A 108 -2.12 -4.25 5.41
C HIS A 108 -2.20 -3.11 6.44
N ASN A 109 -1.07 -2.50 6.82
CA ASN A 109 -1.04 -1.36 7.74
C ASN A 109 -1.60 -0.07 7.13
N PHE A 110 -1.66 0.02 5.80
CA PHE A 110 -1.98 1.26 5.09
C PHE A 110 -3.20 1.13 4.19
N THR A 111 -3.85 -0.03 4.17
CA THR A 111 -4.89 -0.35 3.19
C THR A 111 -6.24 -0.55 3.86
N THR A 112 -7.26 0.12 3.32
CA THR A 112 -8.68 -0.14 3.59
C THR A 112 -9.30 -0.88 2.40
N SER A 113 -10.50 -1.44 2.55
CA SER A 113 -11.25 -2.05 1.44
C SER A 113 -11.40 -1.11 0.23
N ALA A 114 -11.72 0.16 0.48
CA ALA A 114 -11.79 1.17 -0.58
C ALA A 114 -10.45 1.38 -1.29
N MET A 115 -9.34 1.40 -0.54
CA MET A 115 -8.01 1.55 -1.11
C MET A 115 -7.60 0.32 -1.93
N ALA A 116 -7.98 -0.89 -1.52
CA ALA A 116 -7.72 -2.11 -2.29
C ALA A 116 -8.43 -2.11 -3.66
N SER A 117 -9.68 -1.62 -3.70
CA SER A 117 -10.40 -1.41 -4.95
C SER A 117 -9.73 -0.35 -5.83
N MET A 118 -9.34 0.79 -5.24
CA MET A 118 -8.60 1.85 -5.97
C MET A 118 -7.29 1.33 -6.55
N MET A 119 -6.53 0.57 -5.75
CA MET A 119 -5.26 -0.06 -6.15
C MET A 119 -5.41 -0.92 -7.40
N SER A 120 -6.49 -1.69 -7.49
CA SER A 120 -6.80 -2.57 -8.62
C SER A 120 -7.04 -1.81 -9.93
N GLU A 121 -7.47 -0.55 -9.86
CA GLU A 121 -7.73 0.28 -11.04
C GLU A 121 -6.54 1.14 -11.49
N THR A 122 -5.49 1.24 -10.67
CA THR A 122 -4.44 2.26 -10.88
C THR A 122 -3.54 2.00 -12.09
N ARG A 123 -3.52 0.76 -12.61
CA ARG A 123 -2.76 0.39 -13.81
C ARG A 123 -3.10 1.25 -15.02
N LYS A 124 -4.39 1.56 -15.23
CA LYS A 124 -4.83 2.42 -16.36
C LYS A 124 -4.26 3.83 -16.27
N TYR A 125 -3.81 4.27 -15.09
CA TYR A 125 -3.20 5.57 -14.85
C TYR A 125 -1.67 5.55 -14.81
N GLY A 126 -1.05 4.43 -15.24
CA GLY A 126 0.41 4.27 -15.26
C GLY A 126 1.02 4.10 -13.87
N LEU A 127 0.23 3.68 -12.86
CA LEU A 127 0.73 3.29 -11.55
C LEU A 127 0.69 1.77 -11.42
N GLY A 128 1.86 1.15 -11.26
CA GLY A 128 2.01 -0.25 -10.88
C GLY A 128 2.23 -0.39 -9.38
N LEU A 129 1.85 -1.53 -8.82
CA LEU A 129 1.93 -1.79 -7.39
C LEU A 129 2.75 -3.05 -7.11
N VAL A 130 3.57 -2.99 -6.07
CA VAL A 130 4.26 -4.14 -5.48
C VAL A 130 3.93 -4.14 -4.00
N LEU A 131 3.18 -5.14 -3.56
CA LEU A 131 2.65 -5.24 -2.20
C LEU A 131 3.35 -6.42 -1.50
N ALA A 132 3.94 -6.16 -0.34
CA ALA A 132 4.56 -7.18 0.50
C ALA A 132 3.82 -7.33 1.83
N HIS A 133 3.71 -8.57 2.32
CA HIS A 133 3.17 -8.89 3.64
C HIS A 133 3.73 -10.23 4.13
N GLN A 134 3.78 -10.41 5.45
CA GLN A 134 4.32 -11.64 6.07
C GLN A 134 3.26 -12.68 6.38
N HIS A 135 2.06 -12.24 6.78
CA HIS A 135 0.97 -13.13 7.20
C HIS A 135 -0.35 -12.73 6.55
N ILE A 136 -1.12 -13.71 6.08
CA ILE A 136 -2.46 -13.46 5.54
C ILE A 136 -3.39 -12.93 6.64
N VAL A 137 -3.30 -13.49 7.86
CA VAL A 137 -4.18 -13.17 9.01
C VAL A 137 -4.12 -11.70 9.44
N GLN A 138 -3.05 -10.99 9.10
CA GLN A 138 -2.91 -9.55 9.41
C GLN A 138 -3.75 -8.66 8.49
N THR A 139 -4.28 -9.21 7.40
CA THR A 139 -5.08 -8.48 6.42
C THR A 139 -6.53 -8.90 6.53
N ASP A 140 -7.45 -7.95 6.37
CA ASP A 140 -8.86 -8.28 6.16
C ASP A 140 -8.99 -9.23 4.97
N LYS A 141 -9.76 -10.31 5.14
CA LYS A 141 -9.90 -11.37 4.14
C LYS A 141 -10.43 -10.82 2.82
N GLU A 142 -11.38 -9.89 2.84
CA GLU A 142 -11.96 -9.29 1.63
C GLU A 142 -10.93 -8.44 0.89
N VAL A 143 -10.12 -7.66 1.63
CA VAL A 143 -9.01 -6.89 1.08
C VAL A 143 -8.00 -7.81 0.40
N PHE A 144 -7.61 -8.87 1.09
CA PHE A 144 -6.62 -9.81 0.60
C PHE A 144 -7.10 -10.55 -0.66
N GLU A 145 -8.35 -11.03 -0.66
CA GLU A 145 -8.95 -11.68 -1.82
C GLU A 145 -9.09 -10.72 -3.01
N SER A 146 -9.48 -9.46 -2.77
CA SER A 146 -9.54 -8.42 -3.81
C SER A 146 -8.16 -8.16 -4.43
N VAL A 147 -7.10 -8.10 -3.63
CA VAL A 147 -5.73 -7.94 -4.12
C VAL A 147 -5.32 -9.16 -4.94
N LEU A 148 -5.51 -10.37 -4.42
CA LEU A 148 -5.15 -11.61 -5.12
C LEU A 148 -5.89 -11.77 -6.47
N GLY A 149 -7.13 -11.30 -6.57
CA GLY A 149 -7.89 -11.32 -7.82
C GLY A 149 -7.32 -10.41 -8.92
N ASN A 150 -6.56 -9.38 -8.56
CA ASN A 150 -6.07 -8.35 -9.48
C ASN A 150 -4.56 -8.37 -9.70
N VAL A 151 -3.79 -9.11 -8.90
CA VAL A 151 -2.35 -9.26 -9.10
C VAL A 151 -2.06 -10.21 -10.26
N GLY A 152 -1.25 -9.73 -11.21
CA GLY A 152 -0.77 -10.56 -12.32
C GLY A 152 0.42 -11.45 -11.94
N THR A 153 1.24 -10.97 -11.01
CA THR A 153 2.47 -11.64 -10.58
C THR A 153 2.39 -11.95 -9.10
N ILE A 154 2.70 -13.19 -8.73
CA ILE A 154 2.78 -13.65 -7.35
C ILE A 154 4.19 -14.19 -7.12
N VAL A 155 4.82 -13.73 -6.04
CA VAL A 155 6.12 -14.21 -5.57
C VAL A 155 5.93 -14.67 -4.13
N VAL A 156 6.08 -15.97 -3.89
CA VAL A 156 5.86 -16.60 -2.58
C VAL A 156 7.18 -17.11 -2.03
N PHE A 157 7.74 -16.39 -1.07
CA PHE A 157 8.84 -16.88 -0.24
C PHE A 157 8.34 -17.91 0.77
N ARG A 158 9.18 -18.33 1.71
CA ARG A 158 8.77 -19.24 2.78
C ARG A 158 7.56 -18.70 3.55
N VAL A 159 6.50 -19.50 3.62
CA VAL A 159 5.27 -19.18 4.34
C VAL A 159 5.01 -20.17 5.47
N GLY A 160 4.19 -19.76 6.45
CA GLY A 160 3.72 -20.65 7.50
C GLY A 160 2.69 -21.67 7.01
N ALA A 161 2.49 -22.74 7.79
CA ALA A 161 1.53 -23.80 7.47
C ALA A 161 0.08 -23.29 7.35
N SER A 162 -0.28 -22.19 8.03
CA SER A 162 -1.60 -21.57 7.90
C SER A 162 -1.85 -20.94 6.53
N ASP A 163 -0.80 -20.43 5.90
CA ASP A 163 -0.89 -19.60 4.69
C ASP A 163 -0.60 -20.44 3.42
N ALA A 164 0.14 -21.54 3.58
CA ALA A 164 0.51 -22.45 2.51
C ALA A 164 -0.67 -22.98 1.67
N PRO A 165 -1.83 -23.37 2.24
CA PRO A 165 -2.97 -23.84 1.44
C PRO A 165 -3.50 -22.78 0.46
N THR A 166 -3.47 -21.50 0.86
CA THR A 166 -3.94 -20.39 0.02
C THR A 166 -3.00 -20.18 -1.16
N PHE A 167 -1.70 -20.11 -0.90
CA PHE A 167 -0.71 -19.94 -1.97
C PHE A 167 -0.54 -21.18 -2.85
N SER A 168 -0.70 -22.39 -2.29
CA SER A 168 -0.75 -23.65 -3.06
C SER A 168 -1.84 -23.58 -4.14
N ARG A 169 -3.06 -23.17 -3.76
CA ARG A 169 -4.17 -23.00 -4.73
C ARG A 169 -3.87 -21.94 -5.78
N GLN A 170 -3.28 -20.80 -5.38
CA GLN A 170 -2.91 -19.73 -6.32
C GLN A 170 -1.81 -20.17 -7.31
N LEU A 171 -0.87 -21.00 -6.85
CA LEU A 171 0.23 -21.56 -7.65
C LEU A 171 -0.13 -22.91 -8.29
N GLY A 172 -1.39 -23.11 -8.68
CA GLY A 172 -1.80 -24.27 -9.47
C GLY A 172 -1.71 -25.63 -8.75
N GLY A 173 -1.85 -25.65 -7.43
CA GLY A 173 -1.87 -26.89 -6.63
C GLY A 173 -0.48 -27.41 -6.26
N MET A 174 0.52 -26.53 -6.14
CA MET A 174 1.84 -26.90 -5.65
C MET A 174 1.78 -27.51 -4.25
N LEU A 175 2.71 -28.43 -3.92
CA LEU A 175 2.73 -29.06 -2.60
C LEU A 175 3.01 -28.02 -1.52
N GLU A 176 2.16 -27.96 -0.50
CA GLU A 176 2.29 -27.00 0.61
C GLU A 176 3.65 -27.10 1.32
N LYS A 177 4.20 -28.32 1.43
CA LYS A 177 5.53 -28.56 2.01
C LYS A 177 6.65 -27.82 1.26
N ASP A 178 6.52 -27.64 -0.06
CA ASP A 178 7.52 -26.94 -0.86
C ASP A 178 7.52 -25.44 -0.53
N LEU A 179 6.34 -24.89 -0.20
CA LEU A 179 6.18 -23.51 0.26
C LEU A 179 6.68 -23.29 1.69
N ILE A 180 6.50 -24.30 2.57
CA ILE A 180 6.83 -24.23 4.00
C ILE A 180 8.34 -24.45 4.26
N TYR A 181 8.96 -25.40 3.55
CA TYR A 181 10.34 -25.83 3.82
C TYR A 181 11.38 -25.25 2.86
N GLN A 182 10.98 -24.37 1.92
CA GLN A 182 11.95 -23.69 1.06
C GLN A 182 12.99 -22.90 1.86
N ALA A 183 14.21 -22.84 1.33
CA ALA A 183 15.32 -22.12 1.93
C ALA A 183 15.10 -20.59 1.90
N ASN A 184 15.83 -19.87 2.75
CA ASN A 184 15.89 -18.41 2.65
C ASN A 184 16.38 -18.02 1.26
N HIS A 185 15.87 -16.91 0.72
CA HIS A 185 16.19 -16.41 -0.63
C HIS A 185 15.70 -17.32 -1.77
N HIS A 186 14.87 -18.32 -1.48
CA HIS A 186 14.10 -19.03 -2.51
C HIS A 186 12.65 -18.55 -2.50
N ALA A 187 12.05 -18.53 -3.68
CA ALA A 187 10.65 -18.20 -3.87
C ALA A 187 10.03 -19.07 -4.97
N HIS A 188 8.73 -19.29 -4.87
CA HIS A 188 7.92 -19.79 -5.98
C HIS A 188 7.18 -18.62 -6.65
N VAL A 189 7.30 -18.54 -7.97
CA VAL A 189 6.87 -17.40 -8.75
C VAL A 189 5.89 -17.83 -9.83
N GLN A 190 4.82 -17.06 -9.99
CA GLN A 190 3.97 -17.10 -11.17
C GLN A 190 3.92 -15.69 -11.75
N LEU A 191 4.30 -15.55 -13.02
CA LEU A 191 4.33 -14.27 -13.72
C LEU A 191 3.10 -14.12 -14.62
N MET A 192 2.72 -12.87 -14.90
CA MET A 192 1.87 -12.51 -16.02
C MET A 192 2.72 -11.97 -17.16
N ILE A 193 2.84 -12.71 -18.25
CA ILE A 193 3.59 -12.31 -19.45
C ILE A 193 2.59 -12.22 -20.61
N ASN A 194 2.50 -11.05 -21.25
CA ASN A 194 1.59 -10.80 -22.39
C ASN A 194 0.14 -11.22 -22.12
N GLY A 195 -0.35 -11.02 -20.89
CA GLY A 195 -1.72 -11.37 -20.49
C GLY A 195 -1.95 -12.85 -20.18
N GLN A 196 -0.90 -13.68 -20.17
CA GLN A 196 -0.98 -15.08 -19.79
C GLN A 196 -0.19 -15.37 -18.51
N LYS A 197 -0.79 -16.15 -17.61
CA LYS A 197 -0.09 -16.66 -16.44
C LYS A 197 0.89 -17.76 -16.85
N THR A 198 2.11 -17.67 -16.36
CA THR A 198 3.10 -18.74 -16.56
C THR A 198 2.75 -19.97 -15.72
N ARG A 199 3.35 -21.11 -16.06
CA ARG A 199 3.49 -22.19 -15.07
C ARG A 199 4.32 -21.67 -13.89
N PRO A 200 3.96 -21.98 -12.64
CA PRO A 200 4.79 -21.64 -11.48
C PRO A 200 6.19 -22.24 -11.61
N PHE A 201 7.20 -21.48 -11.23
CA PHE A 201 8.60 -21.90 -11.24
C PHE A 201 9.31 -21.42 -9.98
N SER A 202 10.44 -22.04 -9.64
CA SER A 202 11.29 -21.61 -8.53
C SER A 202 12.24 -20.49 -8.97
N MET A 203 12.48 -19.54 -8.09
CA MET A 203 13.41 -18.44 -8.25
C MET A 203 14.32 -18.38 -7.02
N GLN A 204 15.60 -18.08 -7.24
CA GLN A 204 16.54 -17.75 -6.17
C GLN A 204 16.87 -16.25 -6.25
N THR A 205 16.80 -15.55 -5.14
CA THR A 205 17.19 -14.14 -5.02
C THR A 205 18.62 -14.03 -4.52
N GLU A 206 19.29 -12.94 -4.88
CA GLU A 206 20.56 -12.59 -4.25
C GLU A 206 20.39 -12.43 -2.73
N PRO A 207 21.42 -12.77 -1.93
CA PRO A 207 21.42 -12.45 -0.52
C PRO A 207 21.38 -10.93 -0.31
N PRO A 208 20.98 -10.46 0.88
CA PRO A 208 20.97 -9.04 1.18
C PRO A 208 22.39 -8.48 1.07
N LEU A 209 22.51 -7.25 0.56
CA LEU A 209 23.77 -6.51 0.54
C LEU A 209 24.04 -5.95 1.95
N PHE A 210 24.33 -6.80 2.94
CA PHE A 210 24.71 -6.39 4.30
C PHE A 210 25.91 -7.18 4.80
#